data_AF-A0A560WNS1-F1
#
_entry.id   AF-A0A560WNS1-F1
#
_cell.length_a   1.000
_cell.length_b   1.000
_cell.length_c   1.000
_cell.angle_alpha   90.00
_cell.angle_beta   90.00
_cell.angle_gamma   90.00
#
_symmetry.space_group_name_H-M   'P 1'
#
loop_
_entity.id
_entity.type
_entity.pdbx_description
1 polymer ?
#
loop_
_entity_poly.entity_id
_entity_poly.type
_entity_poly.pdbx_seq_one_letter_code
_entity_poly.pdbx_strand_id
1 'polypeptide(L)'
;MESRGTGDPAGAPSQNRSGGGDDGPCPPPGLTTARMRPVADPAKLDPVRRRRTDGVGTGPGDVTSGGGRRVQVGEGRPSEGAGRPKGLNSMSTILVTGGSGTLGRHVTDRLRTDGHEVRALSRHTQPYAVDLREGGSGLDRAVDGADTVVHCATSARGGDEKAARNLIAAARRAGVGHLVYISIVGVDRVPYPYYRTKLAVERLVEDSGTGFTVLRATQFHDLVFRVLQGLAKSPVVPLPARVKDQPVEVTEVAERLAQLAQGTPVGRAEDMGGPEVRTFDSLARAYLRAAGRRRAVVKVPLRGAAYDAFRAGGHLAPQHAVGIRTFDEYLTTRFNGGGARR
;
A
#
# COMPACT_ATOMS: atom_id res chain seq x y z
N MET A 1 -55.50 21.93 -46.89
CA MET A 1 -54.45 20.90 -47.03
C MET A 1 -53.84 20.65 -45.66
N GLU A 2 -54.47 19.89 -44.76
CA GLU A 2 -54.95 18.49 -44.90
C GLU A 2 -53.80 17.52 -45.16
N SER A 3 -53.69 16.34 -44.53
CA SER A 3 -54.47 15.76 -43.41
C SER A 3 -53.74 14.51 -42.85
N ARG A 4 -54.16 14.05 -41.66
CA ARG A 4 -54.28 12.65 -41.18
C ARG A 4 -53.84 11.55 -42.17
N GLY A 5 -53.15 10.46 -41.80
CA GLY A 5 -52.84 9.88 -40.48
C GLY A 5 -52.95 8.34 -40.50
N THR A 6 -52.48 7.66 -39.44
CA THR A 6 -52.73 6.23 -39.06
C THR A 6 -52.29 5.09 -39.98
N GLY A 7 -51.70 4.02 -39.42
CA GLY A 7 -51.43 2.77 -40.16
C GLY A 7 -50.47 1.76 -39.54
N ASP A 8 -50.58 1.43 -38.25
CA ASP A 8 -49.95 0.24 -37.64
C ASP A 8 -51.06 -0.78 -37.33
N PRO A 9 -50.84 -2.10 -37.56
CA PRO A 9 -51.12 -3.02 -36.47
C PRO A 9 -50.14 -4.23 -36.37
N ALA A 10 -49.52 -4.33 -35.20
CA ALA A 10 -49.52 -5.51 -34.30
C ALA A 10 -49.33 -6.93 -34.88
N GLY A 11 -48.23 -7.60 -34.46
CA GLY A 11 -47.97 -9.01 -34.80
C GLY A 11 -46.91 -9.71 -33.94
N ALA A 12 -47.18 -9.89 -32.65
CA ALA A 12 -46.44 -10.78 -31.73
C ALA A 12 -47.46 -11.64 -30.94
N PRO A 13 -47.11 -12.77 -30.28
CA PRO A 13 -45.77 -13.25 -29.94
C PRO A 13 -45.49 -14.77 -30.17
N SER A 14 -44.20 -15.14 -30.13
CA SER A 14 -43.72 -16.50 -29.85
C SER A 14 -42.33 -16.36 -29.22
N GLN A 15 -42.16 -16.41 -27.89
CA GLN A 15 -42.14 -17.62 -27.05
C GLN A 15 -41.30 -18.77 -27.61
N ASN A 16 -40.00 -18.76 -27.30
CA ASN A 16 -39.31 -20.02 -27.02
C ASN A 16 -38.39 -19.88 -25.80
N ARG A 17 -38.41 -20.88 -24.91
CA ARG A 17 -37.69 -20.90 -23.63
C ARG A 17 -36.60 -21.98 -23.64
N SER A 18 -35.33 -21.58 -23.52
CA SER A 18 -34.20 -22.37 -22.99
C SER A 18 -32.93 -21.53 -23.14
N GLY A 19 -31.95 -21.55 -22.24
CA GLY A 19 -31.85 -22.10 -20.88
C GLY A 19 -30.63 -21.43 -20.22
N GLY A 20 -30.59 -21.35 -18.89
CA GLY A 20 -29.54 -20.58 -18.19
C GLY A 20 -28.13 -21.18 -18.33
N GLY A 21 -27.13 -20.31 -18.37
CA GLY A 21 -25.71 -20.66 -18.31
C GLY A 21 -24.91 -19.51 -17.70
N ASP A 22 -24.67 -19.58 -16.39
CA ASP A 22 -23.81 -18.63 -15.67
C ASP A 22 -22.33 -18.90 -15.99
N ASP A 23 -21.73 -18.11 -16.89
CA ASP A 23 -20.27 -18.10 -17.10
C ASP A 23 -19.56 -17.33 -15.98
N GLY A 24 -19.60 -17.90 -14.77
CA GLY A 24 -18.82 -17.45 -13.63
C GLY A 24 -17.31 -17.65 -13.86
N PRO A 25 -16.44 -16.77 -13.32
CA PRO A 25 -15.00 -16.84 -13.58
C PRO A 25 -14.36 -18.11 -12.99
N CYS A 26 -13.73 -18.88 -13.86
CA CYS A 26 -13.11 -20.17 -13.56
C CYS A 26 -11.98 -20.06 -12.49
N PRO A 27 -12.02 -20.86 -11.40
CA PRO A 27 -10.99 -20.85 -10.36
C PRO A 27 -9.76 -21.69 -10.75
N PRO A 28 -8.55 -21.36 -10.25
CA PRO A 28 -7.37 -22.18 -10.45
C PRO A 28 -7.47 -23.51 -9.67
N PRO A 29 -6.85 -24.61 -10.17
CA PRO A 29 -7.11 -25.95 -9.66
C PRO A 29 -6.48 -26.25 -8.29
N GLY A 30 -7.33 -26.74 -7.38
CA GLY A 30 -7.06 -27.88 -6.50
C GLY A 30 -5.86 -27.84 -5.55
N LEU A 31 -6.09 -27.43 -4.31
CA LEU A 31 -5.39 -27.99 -3.15
C LEU A 31 -6.41 -28.66 -2.22
N THR A 32 -6.36 -29.99 -2.17
CA THR A 32 -7.27 -30.81 -1.37
C THR A 32 -7.09 -30.56 0.12
N THR A 33 -8.20 -30.56 0.86
CA THR A 33 -8.26 -30.27 2.29
C THR A 33 -7.57 -31.33 3.16
N ALA A 34 -6.58 -30.93 3.95
CA ALA A 34 -6.16 -31.66 5.15
C ALA A 34 -6.63 -30.89 6.39
N ARG A 35 -7.44 -31.52 7.25
CA ARG A 35 -7.91 -30.92 8.51
C ARG A 35 -6.77 -30.87 9.52
N MET A 36 -6.45 -29.70 10.06
CA MET A 36 -5.71 -29.56 11.32
C MET A 36 -6.61 -28.98 12.40
N ARG A 37 -6.55 -29.58 13.59
CA ARG A 37 -7.24 -29.13 14.81
C ARG A 37 -6.45 -27.96 15.46
N PRO A 38 -7.10 -27.09 16.26
CA PRO A 38 -6.46 -25.92 16.83
C PRO A 38 -5.46 -26.27 17.94
N VAL A 39 -4.38 -25.49 18.03
CA VAL A 39 -3.46 -25.44 19.17
C VAL A 39 -3.73 -24.16 19.96
N ALA A 40 -3.58 -24.24 21.29
CA ALA A 40 -4.17 -23.32 22.25
C ALA A 40 -3.50 -21.94 22.37
N ASP A 41 -4.30 -21.03 22.92
CA ASP A 41 -4.01 -19.64 23.30
C ASP A 41 -3.22 -19.55 24.64
N PRO A 42 -2.11 -18.82 24.71
CA PRO A 42 -1.37 -18.54 25.95
C PRO A 42 -1.56 -17.10 26.48
N ALA A 43 -2.80 -16.62 26.64
CA ALA A 43 -3.12 -15.41 27.40
C ALA A 43 -3.50 -15.70 28.87
N LYS A 44 -2.54 -16.11 29.72
CA LYS A 44 -2.70 -16.18 31.19
C LYS A 44 -1.41 -15.95 31.98
N LEU A 45 -1.16 -14.72 32.41
CA LEU A 45 -0.43 -14.42 33.66
C LEU A 45 -0.99 -13.13 34.26
N ASP A 46 -1.48 -13.23 35.49
CA ASP A 46 -2.04 -12.13 36.31
C ASP A 46 -1.16 -11.97 37.60
N PRO A 47 -1.35 -10.93 38.44
CA PRO A 47 -0.22 -10.13 38.91
C PRO A 47 0.33 -10.49 40.29
N VAL A 48 1.61 -10.16 40.52
CA VAL A 48 2.26 -10.22 41.84
C VAL A 48 2.69 -8.83 42.33
N ARG A 49 1.83 -8.27 43.17
CA ARG A 49 2.14 -7.64 44.48
C ARG A 49 3.23 -6.54 44.56
N ARG A 50 2.76 -5.30 44.78
CA ARG A 50 3.56 -4.19 45.33
C ARG A 50 4.13 -4.53 46.71
N ARG A 51 5.30 -3.99 47.05
CA ARG A 51 5.70 -3.66 48.43
C ARG A 51 6.04 -2.17 48.52
N ARG A 52 5.62 -1.54 49.62
CA ARG A 52 6.10 -0.23 50.06
C ARG A 52 7.42 -0.41 50.82
N THR A 53 8.20 0.65 50.87
CA THR A 53 9.05 1.03 52.01
C THR A 53 8.91 2.53 52.22
N ASP A 54 8.78 2.95 53.47
CA ASP A 54 8.43 4.31 53.87
C ASP A 54 9.68 5.14 54.27
N GLY A 55 9.54 6.47 54.29
CA GLY A 55 9.94 7.27 55.47
C GLY A 55 11.13 8.23 55.39
N VAL A 56 10.89 9.45 55.93
CA VAL A 56 11.86 10.42 56.53
C VAL A 56 12.86 11.08 55.56
N GLY A 57 13.21 12.37 55.54
CA GLY A 57 12.93 13.62 56.28
C GLY A 57 13.68 14.77 55.55
N THR A 58 13.74 16.07 55.91
CA THR A 58 13.15 16.96 56.94
C THR A 58 13.36 18.44 56.47
N GLY A 59 12.68 19.44 57.07
CA GLY A 59 12.97 20.89 56.85
C GLY A 59 14.02 21.46 57.83
N PRO A 60 14.09 22.79 58.11
CA PRO A 60 13.30 23.93 57.60
C PRO A 60 14.11 25.24 57.28
N GLY A 61 13.42 26.38 57.04
CA GLY A 61 13.94 27.77 57.06
C GLY A 61 13.50 28.62 55.84
N ASP A 62 12.59 29.60 55.95
CA ASP A 62 12.71 31.01 56.43
C ASP A 62 13.54 31.96 55.52
N VAL A 63 13.21 33.25 55.28
CA VAL A 63 11.99 34.09 55.43
C VAL A 63 12.22 35.46 54.71
N THR A 64 11.18 36.31 54.54
CA THR A 64 11.20 37.72 54.01
C THR A 64 11.65 37.94 52.53
N SER A 65 10.93 38.62 51.62
CA SER A 65 10.18 39.90 51.56
C SER A 65 11.03 41.11 51.13
N GLY A 66 10.65 41.75 50.00
CA GLY A 66 11.21 43.02 49.55
C GLY A 66 10.54 43.51 48.27
N GLY A 67 9.75 44.58 48.34
CA GLY A 67 9.03 45.15 47.20
C GLY A 67 9.81 46.26 46.48
N GLY A 68 9.67 46.36 45.16
CA GLY A 68 10.19 47.44 44.33
C GLY A 68 9.16 47.85 43.27
N ARG A 69 8.93 49.16 43.08
CA ARG A 69 7.77 49.68 42.35
C ARG A 69 8.15 50.21 40.95
N ARG A 70 7.40 49.78 39.94
CA ARG A 70 6.81 50.59 38.84
C ARG A 70 7.75 51.40 37.92
N VAL A 71 7.74 51.07 36.63
CA VAL A 71 7.56 52.04 35.53
C VAL A 71 6.60 51.45 34.49
N GLN A 72 5.61 52.22 34.04
CA GLN A 72 4.85 51.94 32.82
C GLN A 72 5.41 52.79 31.69
N VAL A 73 5.68 52.19 30.54
CA VAL A 73 5.67 52.86 29.24
C VAL A 73 4.84 51.97 28.32
N GLY A 74 3.84 52.55 27.65
CA GLY A 74 3.00 51.83 26.70
C GLY A 74 3.19 52.43 25.32
N GLU A 75 3.29 51.58 24.30
CA GLU A 75 3.23 51.99 22.90
C GLU A 75 2.89 50.78 22.01
N GLY A 76 2.16 51.02 20.92
CA GLY A 76 2.09 50.13 19.75
C GLY A 76 1.35 48.80 19.86
N ARG A 77 0.07 48.78 19.46
CA ARG A 77 -0.49 47.63 18.75
C ARG A 77 -0.06 47.70 17.28
N PRO A 78 0.44 46.60 16.68
CA PRO A 78 0.27 46.34 15.26
C PRO A 78 -0.91 45.37 15.06
N SER A 79 -1.77 45.68 14.11
CA SER A 79 -2.78 44.77 13.59
C SER A 79 -2.23 43.95 12.41
N GLU A 80 -2.86 42.80 12.17
CA GLU A 80 -2.86 42.03 10.91
C GLU A 80 -1.57 41.29 10.46
N GLY A 81 -1.80 40.10 9.89
CA GLY A 81 -1.43 39.95 8.49
C GLY A 81 -0.10 39.27 8.14
N ALA A 82 0.48 38.43 8.99
CA ALA A 82 1.58 37.54 8.58
C ALA A 82 1.25 36.08 8.86
N GLY A 83 0.92 35.33 7.81
CA GLY A 83 0.83 33.88 7.87
C GLY A 83 2.19 33.28 8.20
N ARG A 84 2.42 32.98 9.48
CA ARG A 84 3.64 32.31 9.96
C ARG A 84 3.86 31.05 9.10
N PRO A 85 5.01 30.89 8.42
CA PRO A 85 5.29 29.67 7.66
C PRO A 85 5.17 28.48 8.63
N LYS A 86 4.35 27.48 8.26
CA LYS A 86 4.21 26.25 9.05
C LYS A 86 5.61 25.67 9.21
N GLY A 87 6.10 25.68 10.44
CA GLY A 87 7.46 25.26 10.75
C GLY A 87 7.68 23.80 10.38
N LEU A 88 8.92 23.51 10.01
CA LEU A 88 9.46 22.16 9.89
C LEU A 88 9.06 21.34 11.14
N ASN A 89 8.52 20.14 10.92
CA ASN A 89 8.08 19.17 11.94
C ASN A 89 6.88 19.61 12.81
N SER A 90 5.74 19.90 12.18
CA SER A 90 4.44 19.70 12.84
C SER A 90 4.13 18.20 12.90
N MET A 91 3.82 17.68 14.10
CA MET A 91 3.28 16.34 14.27
C MET A 91 1.97 16.21 13.49
N SER A 92 1.96 15.39 12.44
CA SER A 92 0.78 15.12 11.62
C SER A 92 0.28 13.69 11.80
N THR A 93 -1.03 13.50 11.69
CA THR A 93 -1.69 12.20 11.79
C THR A 93 -1.81 11.58 10.42
N ILE A 94 -1.22 10.39 10.23
CA ILE A 94 -1.17 9.71 8.93
C ILE A 94 -1.81 8.32 9.02
N LEU A 95 -2.82 8.08 8.19
CA LEU A 95 -3.47 6.77 8.05
C LEU A 95 -2.78 5.94 6.95
N VAL A 96 -2.14 4.83 7.32
CA VAL A 96 -1.57 3.87 6.37
C VAL A 96 -2.51 2.67 6.23
N THR A 97 -3.20 2.57 5.09
CA THR A 97 -4.03 1.40 4.80
C THR A 97 -3.20 0.26 4.24
N GLY A 98 -3.54 -0.98 4.63
CA GLY A 98 -2.68 -2.13 4.36
C GLY A 98 -1.41 -2.13 5.21
N GLY A 99 -1.43 -1.48 6.39
CA GLY A 99 -0.27 -1.28 7.26
C GLY A 99 0.41 -2.56 7.78
N SER A 100 -0.24 -3.72 7.68
CA SER A 100 0.35 -5.04 7.97
C SER A 100 0.95 -5.75 6.74
N GLY A 101 0.79 -5.18 5.54
CA GLY A 101 1.28 -5.72 4.28
C GLY A 101 2.79 -5.48 4.07
N THR A 102 3.34 -6.12 3.02
CA THR A 102 4.78 -6.09 2.69
C THR A 102 5.37 -4.68 2.62
N LEU A 103 4.63 -3.73 2.02
CA LEU A 103 5.01 -2.33 1.91
C LEU A 103 4.47 -1.48 3.08
N GLY A 104 3.19 -1.65 3.41
CA GLY A 104 2.51 -0.79 4.39
C GLY A 104 3.15 -0.79 5.77
N ARG A 105 3.76 -1.90 6.21
CA ARG A 105 4.51 -1.95 7.48
C ARG A 105 5.73 -1.04 7.45
N HIS A 106 6.51 -1.08 6.37
CA HIS A 106 7.74 -0.30 6.23
C HIS A 106 7.45 1.20 6.07
N VAL A 107 6.35 1.54 5.39
CA VAL A 107 5.82 2.92 5.36
C VAL A 107 5.39 3.36 6.77
N THR A 108 4.70 2.50 7.50
CA THR A 108 4.26 2.77 8.89
C THR A 108 5.44 3.00 9.81
N ASP A 109 6.44 2.13 9.76
CA ASP A 109 7.63 2.19 10.61
C ASP A 109 8.45 3.44 10.28
N ARG A 110 8.68 3.75 8.99
CA ARG A 110 9.42 4.96 8.59
C ARG A 110 8.71 6.24 9.03
N LEU A 111 7.40 6.38 8.79
CA LEU A 111 6.66 7.56 9.21
C LEU A 111 6.66 7.75 10.74
N ARG A 112 6.72 6.66 11.53
CA ARG A 112 6.90 6.73 12.99
C ARG A 112 8.31 7.15 13.38
N THR A 113 9.34 6.70 12.67
CA THR A 113 10.73 7.16 12.85
C THR A 113 10.89 8.64 12.52
N ASP A 114 10.19 9.12 11.48
CA ASP A 114 10.13 10.54 11.11
C ASP A 114 9.28 11.36 12.11
N GLY A 115 8.59 10.71 13.06
CA GLY A 115 7.94 11.30 14.22
C GLY A 115 6.40 11.28 14.23
N HIS A 116 5.74 10.89 13.14
CA HIS A 116 4.29 11.07 12.96
C HIS A 116 3.41 10.18 13.85
N GLU A 117 2.17 10.63 14.13
CA GLU A 117 1.13 9.73 14.63
C GLU A 117 0.65 8.84 13.47
N VAL A 118 1.07 7.57 13.45
CA VAL A 118 0.74 6.65 12.36
C VAL A 118 -0.27 5.58 12.74
N ARG A 119 -1.44 5.67 12.09
CA ARG A 119 -2.56 4.73 12.22
C ARG A 119 -2.45 3.67 11.14
N ALA A 120 -2.18 2.43 11.55
CA ALA A 120 -2.06 1.30 10.62
C ALA A 120 -3.40 0.57 10.47
N LEU A 121 -4.13 0.84 9.38
CA LEU A 121 -5.38 0.15 9.07
C LEU A 121 -5.11 -1.14 8.31
N SER A 122 -5.66 -2.24 8.80
CA SER A 122 -5.73 -3.52 8.08
C SER A 122 -6.92 -4.34 8.58
N ARG A 123 -7.24 -5.47 7.95
CA ARG A 123 -8.40 -6.31 8.37
C ARG A 123 -8.26 -6.92 9.77
N HIS A 124 -7.05 -6.96 10.33
CA HIS A 124 -6.76 -7.67 11.58
C HIS A 124 -5.86 -6.86 12.54
N THR A 125 -5.46 -5.64 12.17
CA THR A 125 -4.59 -4.79 13.00
C THR A 125 -5.43 -3.96 13.94
N GLN A 126 -5.32 -4.18 15.25
CA GLN A 126 -5.93 -3.30 16.24
C GLN A 126 -5.14 -1.99 16.40
N PRO A 127 -5.79 -0.86 16.73
CA PRO A 127 -7.23 -0.70 16.94
C PRO A 127 -8.05 -0.50 15.64
N TYR A 128 -7.39 -0.37 14.48
CA TYR A 128 -8.04 -0.05 13.19
C TYR A 128 -8.27 -1.29 12.30
N ALA A 129 -9.03 -2.25 12.84
CA ALA A 129 -9.36 -3.50 12.19
C ALA A 129 -10.56 -3.34 11.23
N VAL A 130 -10.30 -3.15 9.93
CA VAL A 130 -11.32 -2.79 8.92
C VAL A 130 -11.07 -3.49 7.57
N ASP A 131 -12.11 -4.06 6.93
CA ASP A 131 -12.09 -4.33 5.48
C ASP A 131 -12.62 -3.10 4.74
N LEU A 132 -11.76 -2.46 3.93
CA LEU A 132 -12.10 -1.27 3.18
C LEU A 132 -13.29 -1.47 2.22
N ARG A 133 -13.61 -2.70 1.80
CA ARG A 133 -14.78 -2.99 0.95
C ARG A 133 -16.11 -2.86 1.68
N GLU A 134 -16.10 -2.95 3.00
CA GLU A 134 -17.27 -2.79 3.86
C GLU A 134 -17.44 -1.32 4.24
N GLY A 135 -16.34 -0.64 4.59
CA GLY A 135 -16.33 0.78 4.94
C GLY A 135 -16.98 1.04 6.30
N GLY A 136 -17.92 1.98 6.35
CA GLY A 136 -18.70 2.30 7.56
C GLY A 136 -17.89 2.93 8.70
N SER A 137 -18.50 2.96 9.90
CA SER A 137 -18.00 3.72 11.05
C SER A 137 -16.65 3.26 11.62
N GLY A 138 -16.18 2.07 11.26
CA GLY A 138 -14.82 1.62 11.55
C GLY A 138 -13.77 2.33 10.68
N LEU A 139 -14.10 2.54 9.39
CA LEU A 139 -13.28 3.33 8.47
C LEU A 139 -13.31 4.81 8.85
N ASP A 140 -14.50 5.37 9.14
CA ASP A 140 -14.64 6.78 9.52
C ASP A 140 -13.77 7.11 10.74
N ARG A 141 -13.83 6.30 11.81
CA ARG A 141 -12.97 6.45 13.01
C ARG A 141 -11.47 6.26 12.77
N ALA A 142 -11.07 5.57 11.70
CA ALA A 142 -9.66 5.44 11.35
C ALA A 142 -9.12 6.69 10.65
N VAL A 143 -9.96 7.33 9.84
CA VAL A 143 -9.65 8.50 9.02
C VAL A 143 -9.85 9.81 9.79
N ASP A 144 -10.72 9.84 10.81
CA ASP A 144 -11.06 11.02 11.59
C ASP A 144 -9.83 11.76 12.16
N GLY A 145 -9.62 13.02 11.78
CA GLY A 145 -8.46 13.81 12.18
C GLY A 145 -7.12 13.38 11.57
N ALA A 146 -7.11 12.60 10.47
CA ALA A 146 -5.91 12.35 9.68
C ALA A 146 -5.67 13.47 8.66
N ASP A 147 -4.44 13.98 8.59
CA ASP A 147 -4.01 14.98 7.60
C ASP A 147 -3.80 14.31 6.22
N THR A 148 -3.16 13.12 6.25
CA THR A 148 -2.72 12.37 5.06
C THR A 148 -3.16 10.90 5.15
N VAL A 149 -3.56 10.32 4.01
CA VAL A 149 -3.83 8.88 3.88
C VAL A 149 -2.84 8.28 2.88
N VAL A 150 -2.06 7.28 3.30
CA VAL A 150 -1.22 6.47 2.41
C VAL A 150 -1.93 5.15 2.08
N HIS A 151 -2.37 5.00 0.84
CA HIS A 151 -3.16 3.86 0.38
C HIS A 151 -2.27 2.74 -0.21
N CYS A 152 -1.76 1.89 0.68
CA CYS A 152 -0.97 0.69 0.33
C CYS A 152 -1.79 -0.61 0.23
N ALA A 153 -3.09 -0.57 0.54
CA ALA A 153 -3.97 -1.74 0.45
C ALA A 153 -4.27 -2.14 -1.01
N THR A 154 -4.28 -3.45 -1.27
CA THR A 154 -4.68 -4.05 -2.54
C THR A 154 -5.03 -5.52 -2.33
N SER A 155 -5.78 -6.14 -3.23
CA SER A 155 -6.22 -7.52 -3.08
C SER A 155 -6.29 -8.30 -4.39
N ALA A 156 -5.57 -9.42 -4.41
CA ALA A 156 -5.67 -10.43 -5.48
C ALA A 156 -7.05 -11.09 -5.61
N ARG A 157 -7.98 -10.84 -4.68
CA ARG A 157 -9.41 -11.26 -4.77
C ARG A 157 -10.33 -10.17 -5.36
N GLY A 158 -9.77 -9.05 -5.81
CA GLY A 158 -10.55 -7.92 -6.34
C GLY A 158 -11.26 -7.10 -5.28
N GLY A 159 -12.09 -6.16 -5.75
CA GLY A 159 -12.79 -5.17 -4.92
C GLY A 159 -11.98 -3.93 -4.56
N ASP A 160 -10.76 -3.76 -5.10
CA ASP A 160 -9.87 -2.63 -4.80
C ASP A 160 -10.51 -1.28 -5.18
N GLU A 161 -11.27 -1.20 -6.27
CA GLU A 161 -12.03 0.01 -6.61
C GLU A 161 -13.14 0.34 -5.59
N LYS A 162 -13.82 -0.67 -5.03
CA LYS A 162 -14.85 -0.46 -3.99
C LYS A 162 -14.18 0.03 -2.71
N ALA A 163 -13.06 -0.59 -2.34
CA ALA A 163 -12.23 -0.17 -1.22
C ALA A 163 -11.72 1.27 -1.38
N ALA A 164 -11.25 1.65 -2.58
CA ALA A 164 -10.81 3.00 -2.90
C ALA A 164 -11.97 4.01 -2.81
N ARG A 165 -13.13 3.72 -3.43
CA ARG A 165 -14.33 4.59 -3.34
C ARG A 165 -14.76 4.83 -1.89
N ASN A 166 -14.77 3.78 -1.06
CA ASN A 166 -15.08 3.89 0.37
C ASN A 166 -14.05 4.75 1.13
N LEU A 167 -12.75 4.53 0.88
CA LEU A 167 -11.65 5.28 1.49
C LEU A 167 -11.68 6.76 1.11
N ILE A 168 -11.86 7.07 -0.18
CA ILE A 168 -12.00 8.44 -0.70
C ILE A 168 -13.21 9.14 -0.07
N ALA A 169 -14.36 8.47 0.00
CA ALA A 169 -15.56 9.04 0.61
C ALA A 169 -15.37 9.36 2.10
N ALA A 170 -14.67 8.50 2.85
CA ALA A 170 -14.32 8.74 4.25
C ALA A 170 -13.28 9.87 4.40
N ALA A 171 -12.23 9.88 3.58
CA ALA A 171 -11.20 10.91 3.54
C ALA A 171 -11.79 12.31 3.31
N ARG A 172 -12.71 12.43 2.34
CA ARG A 172 -13.44 13.68 2.06
C ARG A 172 -14.31 14.14 3.22
N ARG A 173 -15.01 13.22 3.92
CA ARG A 173 -15.82 13.56 5.10
C ARG A 173 -14.97 14.08 6.26
N ALA A 174 -13.79 13.49 6.47
CA ALA A 174 -12.87 13.85 7.53
C ALA A 174 -12.00 15.08 7.22
N GLY A 175 -12.06 15.62 6.00
CA GLY A 175 -11.25 16.78 5.59
C GLY A 175 -9.77 16.46 5.34
N VAL A 176 -9.43 15.20 5.02
CA VAL A 176 -8.06 14.78 4.65
C VAL A 176 -7.53 15.68 3.52
N GLY A 177 -6.35 16.27 3.73
CA GLY A 177 -5.71 17.15 2.76
C GLY A 177 -4.96 16.41 1.64
N HIS A 178 -4.47 15.20 1.92
CA HIS A 178 -3.58 14.47 1.02
C HIS A 178 -3.88 12.96 0.90
N LEU A 179 -4.08 12.47 -0.32
CA LEU A 179 -4.12 11.04 -0.66
C LEU A 179 -2.83 10.62 -1.38
N VAL A 180 -2.03 9.74 -0.77
CA VAL A 180 -0.86 9.14 -1.41
C VAL A 180 -1.19 7.71 -1.85
N TYR A 181 -1.01 7.37 -3.13
CA TYR A 181 -1.32 6.05 -3.68
C TYR A 181 -0.11 5.36 -4.31
N ILE A 182 0.06 4.07 -4.01
CA ILE A 182 1.07 3.21 -4.66
C ILE A 182 0.45 2.36 -5.78
N SER A 183 0.94 2.62 -6.97
CA SER A 183 0.59 1.96 -8.22
C SER A 183 1.84 1.32 -8.84
N ILE A 184 1.74 0.85 -10.09
CA ILE A 184 2.76 0.03 -10.76
C ILE A 184 3.17 0.71 -12.07
N VAL A 185 4.47 0.66 -12.40
CA VAL A 185 4.97 1.19 -13.66
C VAL A 185 4.27 0.49 -14.84
N GLY A 186 3.69 1.28 -15.74
CA GLY A 186 3.05 0.77 -16.95
C GLY A 186 1.64 0.20 -16.80
N VAL A 187 0.88 0.56 -15.75
CA VAL A 187 -0.52 0.14 -15.58
C VAL A 187 -1.46 0.55 -16.73
N ASP A 188 -1.07 1.60 -17.45
CA ASP A 188 -1.68 2.15 -18.66
C ASP A 188 -1.10 1.56 -19.96
N ARG A 189 0.14 1.06 -19.95
CA ARG A 189 0.84 0.52 -21.13
C ARG A 189 0.67 -0.99 -21.32
N VAL A 190 0.53 -1.76 -20.24
CA VAL A 190 0.42 -3.22 -20.30
C VAL A 190 -1.02 -3.66 -20.03
N PRO A 191 -1.73 -4.27 -21.00
CA PRO A 191 -3.16 -4.61 -20.87
C PRO A 191 -3.40 -5.87 -20.02
N TYR A 192 -2.83 -5.92 -18.82
CA TYR A 192 -2.98 -7.00 -17.85
C TYR A 192 -4.18 -6.71 -16.92
N PRO A 193 -5.07 -7.69 -16.59
CA PRO A 193 -6.30 -7.41 -15.85
C PRO A 193 -6.09 -6.70 -14.50
N TYR A 194 -5.09 -7.11 -13.72
CA TYR A 194 -4.74 -6.47 -12.45
C TYR A 194 -4.23 -5.02 -12.62
N TYR A 195 -3.57 -4.71 -13.74
CA TYR A 195 -3.12 -3.36 -14.05
C TYR A 195 -4.30 -2.45 -14.39
N ARG A 196 -5.34 -2.97 -15.07
CA ARG A 196 -6.60 -2.22 -15.30
C ARG A 196 -7.25 -1.82 -13.98
N THR A 197 -7.30 -2.72 -12.99
CA THR A 197 -7.81 -2.39 -11.65
C THR A 197 -6.94 -1.34 -10.95
N LYS A 198 -5.61 -1.43 -11.04
CA LYS A 198 -4.70 -0.41 -10.49
C LYS A 198 -4.91 0.97 -11.14
N LEU A 199 -5.00 1.03 -12.47
CA LEU A 199 -5.29 2.25 -13.23
C LEU A 199 -6.68 2.84 -12.91
N ALA A 200 -7.69 1.98 -12.69
CA ALA A 200 -9.01 2.44 -12.25
C ALA A 200 -8.96 3.08 -10.86
N VAL A 201 -8.11 2.58 -9.96
CA VAL A 201 -7.89 3.20 -8.64
C VAL A 201 -7.05 4.47 -8.72
N GLU A 202 -6.05 4.56 -9.61
CA GLU A 202 -5.36 5.84 -9.90
C GLU A 202 -6.36 6.93 -10.26
N ARG A 203 -7.24 6.67 -11.23
CA ARG A 203 -8.27 7.61 -11.68
C ARG A 203 -9.23 8.01 -10.57
N LEU A 204 -9.68 7.06 -9.74
CA LEU A 204 -10.52 7.37 -8.58
C LEU A 204 -9.83 8.30 -7.57
N VAL A 205 -8.52 8.18 -7.40
CA VAL A 205 -7.71 9.07 -6.53
C VAL A 205 -7.52 10.44 -7.18
N GLU A 206 -7.25 10.49 -8.48
CA GLU A 206 -7.14 11.71 -9.29
C GLU A 206 -8.46 12.52 -9.29
N ASP A 207 -9.58 11.84 -9.56
CA ASP A 207 -10.94 12.40 -9.59
C ASP A 207 -11.53 12.66 -8.18
N SER A 208 -10.78 12.39 -7.11
CA SER A 208 -11.31 12.44 -5.74
C SER A 208 -11.73 13.84 -5.30
N GLY A 209 -11.10 14.88 -5.85
CA GLY A 209 -11.22 16.27 -5.35
C GLY A 209 -10.41 16.55 -4.07
N THR A 210 -9.66 15.56 -3.56
CA THR A 210 -8.63 15.76 -2.53
C THR A 210 -7.27 15.90 -3.20
N GLY A 211 -6.36 16.68 -2.61
CA GLY A 211 -4.98 16.76 -3.12
C GLY A 211 -4.34 15.37 -3.11
N PHE A 212 -3.71 14.95 -4.21
CA PHE A 212 -3.18 13.60 -4.33
C PHE A 212 -1.71 13.53 -4.77
N THR A 213 -1.08 12.40 -4.44
CA THR A 213 0.19 11.96 -5.03
C THR A 213 0.09 10.47 -5.39
N VAL A 214 0.06 10.15 -6.68
CA VAL A 214 0.31 8.78 -7.14
C VAL A 214 1.82 8.59 -7.28
N LEU A 215 2.34 7.46 -6.81
CA LEU A 215 3.66 6.92 -7.12
C LEU A 215 3.49 5.57 -7.85
N ARG A 216 4.12 5.38 -9.02
CA ARG A 216 4.24 4.06 -9.67
C ARG A 216 5.63 3.51 -9.39
N ALA A 217 5.71 2.29 -8.87
CA ALA A 217 6.97 1.57 -8.69
C ALA A 217 7.04 0.33 -9.60
N THR A 218 8.24 -0.14 -9.91
CA THR A 218 8.41 -1.47 -10.50
C THR A 218 8.17 -2.57 -9.45
N GLN A 219 8.35 -3.83 -9.85
CA GLN A 219 7.93 -5.01 -9.11
C GLN A 219 8.82 -5.20 -7.87
N PHE A 220 8.24 -5.37 -6.68
CA PHE A 220 9.08 -5.52 -5.48
C PHE A 220 9.89 -6.83 -5.51
N HIS A 221 11.12 -6.82 -4.97
CA HIS A 221 11.93 -8.02 -4.76
C HIS A 221 11.14 -9.15 -4.06
N ASP A 222 10.31 -8.82 -3.06
CA ASP A 222 9.38 -9.74 -2.38
C ASP A 222 8.33 -10.38 -3.29
N LEU A 223 7.90 -9.72 -4.36
CA LEU A 223 6.96 -10.30 -5.33
C LEU A 223 7.69 -11.31 -6.22
N VAL A 224 8.82 -10.91 -6.81
CA VAL A 224 9.65 -11.77 -7.66
C VAL A 224 10.13 -13.00 -6.88
N PHE A 225 10.60 -12.82 -5.64
CA PHE A 225 10.95 -13.92 -4.74
C PHE A 225 9.80 -14.91 -4.53
N ARG A 226 8.58 -14.43 -4.22
CA ARG A 226 7.43 -15.30 -3.97
C ARG A 226 6.99 -16.07 -5.22
N VAL A 227 7.03 -15.43 -6.39
CA VAL A 227 6.72 -16.09 -7.68
C VAL A 227 7.74 -17.20 -7.94
N LEU A 228 9.05 -16.90 -7.85
CA LEU A 228 10.11 -17.87 -8.07
C LEU A 228 10.11 -19.01 -7.04
N GLN A 229 9.83 -18.70 -5.77
CA GLN A 229 9.65 -19.70 -4.70
C GLN A 229 8.45 -20.61 -4.97
N GLY A 230 7.35 -20.07 -5.51
CA GLY A 230 6.19 -20.86 -5.92
C GLY A 230 6.53 -21.83 -7.05
N LEU A 231 7.14 -21.33 -8.12
CA LEU A 231 7.52 -22.14 -9.29
C LEU A 231 8.57 -23.21 -8.93
N ALA A 232 9.56 -22.89 -8.09
CA ALA A 232 10.62 -23.82 -7.67
C ALA A 232 10.18 -24.94 -6.71
N LYS A 233 8.87 -25.05 -6.40
CA LYS A 233 8.27 -26.24 -5.80
C LYS A 233 8.28 -27.43 -6.77
N SER A 234 8.01 -27.17 -8.06
CA SER A 234 8.15 -28.14 -9.14
C SER A 234 9.64 -28.41 -9.47
N PRO A 235 10.01 -29.59 -10.01
CA PRO A 235 11.31 -29.84 -10.63
C PRO A 235 11.63 -28.92 -11.82
N VAL A 236 10.58 -28.41 -12.50
CA VAL A 236 10.64 -27.52 -13.66
C VAL A 236 10.08 -26.15 -13.29
N VAL A 237 10.82 -25.09 -13.63
CA VAL A 237 10.46 -23.68 -13.43
C VAL A 237 10.11 -23.08 -14.81
N PRO A 238 8.82 -23.04 -15.20
CA PRO A 238 8.39 -22.40 -16.43
C PRO A 238 8.39 -20.87 -16.27
N LEU A 239 8.99 -20.15 -17.22
CA LEU A 239 9.11 -18.69 -17.22
C LEU A 239 8.70 -18.08 -18.56
N PRO A 240 8.16 -16.86 -18.60
CA PRO A 240 7.84 -16.17 -19.84
C PRO A 240 9.12 -15.91 -20.67
N ALA A 241 9.17 -16.46 -21.88
CA ALA A 241 10.30 -16.27 -22.78
C ALA A 241 10.41 -14.79 -23.23
N ARG A 242 11.65 -14.28 -23.27
CA ARG A 242 12.00 -12.91 -23.71
C ARG A 242 11.42 -11.77 -22.86
N VAL A 243 10.78 -12.04 -21.73
CA VAL A 243 10.37 -11.00 -20.78
C VAL A 243 11.54 -10.66 -19.84
N LYS A 244 11.73 -9.36 -19.62
CA LYS A 244 12.61 -8.77 -18.60
C LYS A 244 11.75 -8.22 -17.46
N ASP A 245 12.34 -8.04 -16.28
CA ASP A 245 11.74 -7.44 -15.08
C ASP A 245 12.80 -6.47 -14.48
N GLN A 246 12.40 -5.52 -13.64
CA GLN A 246 13.30 -4.53 -13.02
C GLN A 246 12.97 -4.37 -11.53
N PRO A 247 13.28 -5.39 -10.71
CA PRO A 247 12.73 -5.44 -9.37
C PRO A 247 13.39 -4.43 -8.43
N VAL A 248 12.59 -3.83 -7.55
CA VAL A 248 12.97 -2.74 -6.62
C VAL A 248 12.82 -3.17 -5.17
N GLU A 249 13.60 -2.58 -4.27
CA GLU A 249 13.48 -2.83 -2.84
C GLU A 249 12.29 -2.09 -2.22
N VAL A 250 11.49 -2.83 -1.44
CA VAL A 250 10.26 -2.33 -0.81
C VAL A 250 10.55 -1.30 0.29
N THR A 251 11.70 -1.35 0.97
CA THR A 251 12.06 -0.33 1.97
C THR A 251 12.43 1.00 1.33
N GLU A 252 13.04 1.00 0.16
CA GLU A 252 13.34 2.21 -0.62
C GLU A 252 12.05 2.85 -1.14
N VAL A 253 11.12 2.04 -1.67
CA VAL A 253 9.76 2.51 -2.05
C VAL A 253 8.98 3.02 -0.84
N ALA A 254 9.13 2.39 0.33
CA ALA A 254 8.50 2.85 1.57
C ALA A 254 9.04 4.21 2.04
N GLU A 255 10.35 4.42 1.97
CA GLU A 255 10.97 5.71 2.22
C GLU A 255 10.47 6.78 1.24
N ARG A 256 10.41 6.48 -0.06
CA ARG A 256 9.89 7.42 -1.04
C ARG A 256 8.42 7.78 -0.79
N LEU A 257 7.58 6.82 -0.41
CA LEU A 257 6.19 7.09 -0.03
C LEU A 257 6.08 7.90 1.27
N ALA A 258 6.94 7.64 2.26
CA ALA A 258 6.96 8.40 3.51
C ALA A 258 7.33 9.87 3.26
N GLN A 259 8.35 10.13 2.43
CA GLN A 259 8.72 11.48 1.98
C GLN A 259 7.55 12.17 1.24
N LEU A 260 6.92 11.47 0.30
CA LEU A 260 5.80 12.02 -0.48
C LEU A 260 4.56 12.29 0.37
N ALA A 261 4.36 11.58 1.48
CA ALA A 261 3.25 11.79 2.43
C ALA A 261 3.48 12.95 3.43
N GLN A 262 4.73 13.41 3.55
CA GLN A 262 5.13 14.57 4.35
C GLN A 262 5.19 15.87 3.52
N GLY A 263 5.34 15.75 2.21
CA GLY A 263 5.31 16.88 1.27
C GLY A 263 3.90 17.34 0.91
N THR A 264 3.81 18.36 0.06
CA THR A 264 2.54 18.75 -0.58
C THR A 264 2.11 17.73 -1.64
N PRO A 265 0.82 17.67 -2.00
CA PRO A 265 0.36 16.94 -3.18
C PRO A 265 1.11 17.34 -4.46
N VAL A 266 1.54 16.36 -5.26
CA VAL A 266 2.28 16.60 -6.53
C VAL A 266 1.63 15.96 -7.76
N GLY A 267 0.42 15.40 -7.64
CA GLY A 267 -0.25 14.71 -8.73
C GLY A 267 0.43 13.37 -9.05
N ARG A 268 1.01 13.23 -10.24
CA ARG A 268 1.76 12.03 -10.63
C ARG A 268 3.26 12.27 -10.39
N ALA A 269 3.80 11.72 -9.30
CA ALA A 269 5.26 11.72 -9.05
C ALA A 269 6.01 10.91 -10.12
N GLU A 270 7.32 11.04 -10.24
CA GLU A 270 8.12 10.21 -11.18
C GLU A 270 7.96 8.70 -10.91
N ASP A 271 8.22 7.87 -11.93
CA ASP A 271 8.25 6.41 -11.78
C ASP A 271 9.46 6.00 -10.91
N MET A 272 9.32 4.99 -10.05
CA MET A 272 10.44 4.44 -9.25
C MET A 272 10.82 3.04 -9.73
N GLY A 273 11.91 2.94 -10.48
CA GLY A 273 12.49 1.68 -10.96
C GLY A 273 13.59 1.14 -10.03
N GLY A 274 13.70 -0.19 -9.98
CA GLY A 274 14.85 -0.86 -9.35
C GLY A 274 16.16 -0.66 -10.11
N PRO A 275 17.32 -0.98 -9.50
CA PRO A 275 18.65 -0.65 -10.05
C PRO A 275 18.98 -1.36 -11.37
N GLU A 276 18.39 -2.53 -11.64
CA GLU A 276 18.81 -3.41 -12.73
C GLU A 276 17.63 -3.99 -13.52
N VAL A 277 17.69 -3.92 -14.85
CA VAL A 277 16.76 -4.61 -15.74
C VAL A 277 17.31 -6.00 -16.10
N ARG A 278 16.62 -7.06 -15.72
CA ARG A 278 17.09 -8.46 -15.87
C ARG A 278 16.08 -9.36 -16.54
N THR A 279 16.54 -10.42 -17.19
CA THR A 279 15.65 -11.46 -17.72
C THR A 279 15.07 -12.29 -16.58
N PHE A 280 13.84 -12.77 -16.73
CA PHE A 280 13.25 -13.73 -15.78
C PHE A 280 14.14 -14.96 -15.55
N ASP A 281 14.85 -15.42 -16.58
CA ASP A 281 15.83 -16.52 -16.48
C ASP A 281 17.02 -16.18 -15.56
N SER A 282 17.56 -14.96 -15.64
CA SER A 282 18.64 -14.49 -14.74
C SER A 282 18.17 -14.41 -13.28
N LEU A 283 16.99 -13.83 -13.04
CA LEU A 283 16.39 -13.73 -11.71
C LEU A 283 16.07 -15.11 -11.12
N ALA A 284 15.52 -16.03 -11.93
CA ALA A 284 15.26 -17.40 -11.52
C ALA A 284 16.54 -18.17 -11.17
N ARG A 285 17.61 -18.01 -11.96
CA ARG A 285 18.91 -18.63 -11.65
C ARG A 285 19.54 -18.05 -10.38
N ALA A 286 19.46 -16.74 -10.16
CA ALA A 286 19.89 -16.12 -8.91
C ALA A 286 19.15 -16.69 -7.70
N TYR A 287 17.81 -16.73 -7.77
CA TYR A 287 16.97 -17.35 -6.75
C TYR A 287 17.34 -18.82 -6.49
N LEU A 288 17.50 -19.63 -7.56
CA LEU A 288 17.81 -21.05 -7.44
C LEU A 288 19.18 -21.31 -6.82
N ARG A 289 20.19 -20.51 -7.16
CA ARG A 289 21.52 -20.55 -6.52
C ARG A 289 21.41 -20.23 -5.03
N ALA A 290 20.83 -19.08 -4.68
CA ALA A 290 20.70 -18.63 -3.29
C ALA A 290 19.84 -19.58 -2.43
N ALA A 291 18.83 -20.22 -3.02
CA ALA A 291 17.99 -21.21 -2.36
C ALA A 291 18.60 -22.63 -2.28
N GLY A 292 19.80 -22.86 -2.84
CA GLY A 292 20.43 -24.18 -2.91
C GLY A 292 19.68 -25.21 -3.77
N ARG A 293 18.85 -24.76 -4.74
CA ARG A 293 17.93 -25.63 -5.50
C ARG A 293 18.40 -25.87 -6.93
N ARG A 294 18.58 -27.14 -7.30
CA ARG A 294 18.73 -27.56 -8.70
C ARG A 294 17.34 -27.79 -9.31
N ARG A 295 16.98 -27.00 -10.33
CA ARG A 295 15.70 -27.05 -11.07
C ARG A 295 15.93 -26.72 -12.54
N ALA A 296 15.16 -27.35 -13.43
CA ALA A 296 15.23 -27.06 -14.85
C ALA A 296 14.43 -25.78 -15.17
N VAL A 297 15.08 -24.77 -15.75
CA VAL A 297 14.42 -23.52 -16.17
C VAL A 297 13.97 -23.65 -17.61
N VAL A 298 12.66 -23.55 -17.86
CA VAL A 298 12.06 -23.69 -19.19
C VAL A 298 11.43 -22.36 -19.62
N LYS A 299 11.78 -21.89 -20.82
CA LYS A 299 11.31 -20.61 -21.38
C LYS A 299 10.08 -20.87 -22.25
N VAL A 300 8.91 -20.41 -21.81
CA VAL A 300 7.61 -20.63 -22.46
C VAL A 300 7.24 -19.41 -23.32
N PRO A 301 6.99 -19.56 -24.63
CA PRO A 301 6.60 -18.46 -25.50
C PRO A 301 5.11 -18.11 -25.32
N LEU A 302 4.83 -17.20 -24.38
CA LEU A 302 3.47 -16.71 -24.10
C LEU A 302 3.06 -15.65 -25.13
N ARG A 303 1.81 -15.73 -25.62
CA ARG A 303 1.24 -14.90 -26.69
C ARG A 303 0.18 -13.93 -26.16
N GLY A 304 -0.11 -12.88 -26.95
CA GLY A 304 -1.18 -11.92 -26.69
C GLY A 304 -0.66 -10.60 -26.13
N ALA A 305 -1.43 -9.53 -26.36
CA ALA A 305 -1.01 -8.14 -26.19
C ALA A 305 -0.37 -7.80 -24.84
N ALA A 306 -0.80 -8.45 -23.75
CA ALA A 306 -0.17 -8.27 -22.43
C ALA A 306 1.29 -8.77 -22.42
N TYR A 307 1.56 -9.96 -22.95
CA TYR A 307 2.91 -10.50 -23.05
C TYR A 307 3.75 -9.80 -24.11
N ASP A 308 3.12 -9.28 -25.16
CA ASP A 308 3.79 -8.45 -26.17
C ASP A 308 4.30 -7.14 -25.52
N ALA A 309 3.45 -6.46 -24.75
CA ALA A 309 3.81 -5.25 -23.99
C ALA A 309 4.80 -5.52 -22.84
N PHE A 310 4.70 -6.67 -22.14
CA PHE A 310 5.71 -7.09 -21.17
C PHE A 310 7.09 -7.31 -21.84
N ARG A 311 7.15 -7.93 -23.02
CA ARG A 311 8.42 -8.09 -23.79
C ARG A 311 8.97 -6.77 -24.32
N ALA A 312 8.11 -5.84 -24.70
CA ALA A 312 8.50 -4.47 -25.07
C ALA A 312 9.02 -3.64 -23.88
N GLY A 313 8.96 -4.16 -22.64
CA GLY A 313 9.42 -3.46 -21.45
C GLY A 313 8.42 -2.45 -20.88
N GLY A 314 7.14 -2.53 -21.25
CA GLY A 314 6.12 -1.57 -20.84
C GLY A 314 5.88 -1.44 -19.32
N HIS A 315 6.43 -2.34 -18.52
CA HIS A 315 6.36 -2.38 -17.05
C HIS A 315 7.69 -2.02 -16.35
N LEU A 316 8.67 -1.55 -17.13
CA LEU A 316 10.00 -1.16 -16.69
C LEU A 316 10.12 0.38 -16.70
N ALA A 317 11.04 0.91 -15.90
CA ALA A 317 11.44 2.31 -15.83
C ALA A 317 12.98 2.43 -15.77
N PRO A 318 13.73 2.03 -16.82
CA PRO A 318 15.19 2.12 -16.82
C PRO A 318 15.71 3.57 -16.77
N GLN A 319 14.92 4.55 -17.23
CA GLN A 319 15.25 5.97 -17.13
C GLN A 319 15.12 6.53 -15.70
N HIS A 320 14.41 5.80 -14.81
CA HIS A 320 14.22 6.18 -13.40
C HIS A 320 14.63 5.01 -12.49
N ALA A 321 15.78 4.39 -12.79
CA ALA A 321 16.40 3.33 -11.99
C ALA A 321 17.05 3.92 -10.72
N VAL A 322 16.23 4.49 -9.84
CA VAL A 322 16.66 5.19 -8.62
C VAL A 322 16.74 4.29 -7.39
N GLY A 323 16.22 3.06 -7.46
CA GLY A 323 16.44 2.05 -6.44
C GLY A 323 17.91 1.62 -6.40
N ILE A 324 18.41 1.25 -5.21
CA ILE A 324 19.84 1.01 -4.96
C ILE A 324 20.12 -0.48 -4.85
N ARG A 325 19.34 -1.19 -4.03
CA ARG A 325 19.57 -2.59 -3.68
C ARG A 325 19.17 -3.55 -4.81
N THR A 326 20.12 -4.36 -5.26
CA THR A 326 19.94 -5.38 -6.30
C THR A 326 19.18 -6.63 -5.82
N PHE A 327 18.71 -7.46 -6.76
CA PHE A 327 18.02 -8.69 -6.39
C PHE A 327 18.96 -9.75 -5.77
N ASP A 328 20.23 -9.82 -6.18
CA ASP A 328 21.20 -10.75 -5.58
C ASP A 328 21.56 -10.34 -4.13
N GLU A 329 21.63 -9.04 -3.81
CA GLU A 329 21.79 -8.54 -2.43
C GLU A 329 20.55 -8.80 -1.56
N TYR A 330 19.35 -8.61 -2.12
CA TYR A 330 18.10 -9.00 -1.46
C TYR A 330 18.10 -10.50 -1.11
N LEU A 331 18.44 -11.37 -2.07
CA LEU A 331 18.52 -12.82 -1.86
C LEU A 331 19.58 -13.18 -0.81
N THR A 332 20.76 -12.55 -0.86
CA THR A 332 21.86 -12.77 0.08
C THR A 332 21.42 -12.53 1.53
N THR A 333 20.86 -11.35 1.84
CA THR A 333 20.36 -11.07 3.21
C THR A 333 19.20 -11.99 3.58
N ARG A 334 18.31 -12.32 2.64
CA ARG A 334 17.11 -13.13 2.92
C ARG A 334 17.43 -14.58 3.27
N PHE A 335 18.45 -15.17 2.63
CA PHE A 335 18.87 -16.55 2.93
C PHE A 335 19.92 -16.61 4.06
N ASN A 336 20.86 -15.66 4.13
CA ASN A 336 21.92 -15.69 5.15
C ASN A 336 21.45 -15.11 6.50
N GLY A 337 20.57 -14.10 6.50
CA GLY A 337 20.01 -13.50 7.73
C GLY A 337 19.11 -14.44 8.54
N GLY A 338 18.66 -15.56 7.95
CA GLY A 338 18.00 -16.64 8.67
C GLY A 338 18.93 -17.57 9.45
N GLY A 339 20.25 -17.47 9.25
CA GLY A 339 21.24 -18.36 9.87
C GLY A 339 21.59 -18.04 11.33
N ALA A 340 21.29 -16.83 11.80
CA ALA A 340 21.67 -16.35 13.14
C ALA A 340 20.72 -16.78 14.28
N ARG A 341 19.90 -17.82 14.06
CA ARG A 341 19.12 -18.52 15.10
C ARG A 341 19.24 -20.03 14.92
N ARG A 342 20.30 -20.60 15.47
CA ARG A 342 20.49 -22.02 15.76
C ARG A 342 21.09 -22.14 17.15
#